data_AF-A0A1V5I7J4-F1
#
_entry.id   AF-A0A1V5I7J4-F1
#
_cell.length_a   1.000
_cell.length_b   1.000
_cell.length_c   1.000
_cell.angle_alpha   90.00
_cell.angle_beta   90.00
_cell.angle_gamma   90.00
#
_symmetry.space_group_name_H-M   'P 1'
#
loop_
_entity.id
_entity.type
_entity.pdbx_description
1 polymer ?
#
loop_
_entity_poly.entity_id
_entity_poly.type
_entity_poly.pdbx_seq_one_letter_code
_entity_poly.pdbx_strand_id
1 'polypeptide(L)'
;MTSSETSYTRCDICSTLSDSEYGYSKYDWPEHDIDLPDAAGSLVLVKDLKPLSDRKLQLLRCPGCGAWFLYRTDYEYLTNGTEDEQFLTRLTEEEAAEYLR
;
A
#
# COMPACT_ATOMS: atom_id res chain seq x y z
N MET A 1 10.80 -26.00 -3.07
CA MET A 1 11.21 -25.22 -4.25
C MET A 1 10.37 -23.94 -4.26
N THR A 2 10.71 -22.97 -3.42
CA THR A 2 10.05 -21.65 -3.36
C THR A 2 10.96 -20.66 -4.06
N SER A 3 10.69 -20.37 -5.33
CA SER A 3 11.54 -19.53 -6.20
C SER A 3 11.13 -18.04 -6.16
N SER A 4 10.32 -17.64 -5.18
CA SER A 4 9.70 -16.31 -5.13
C SER A 4 10.40 -15.32 -4.20
N GLU A 5 11.19 -15.76 -3.21
CA GLU A 5 11.75 -14.86 -2.17
C GLU A 5 12.96 -14.02 -2.62
N THR A 6 13.71 -14.45 -3.63
CA THR A 6 14.98 -13.79 -4.02
C THR A 6 14.82 -12.66 -5.05
N SER A 7 13.66 -12.51 -5.68
CA SER A 7 13.44 -11.53 -6.75
C SER A 7 13.16 -10.11 -6.23
N TYR A 8 12.65 -9.98 -5.01
CA TYR A 8 12.21 -8.71 -4.45
C TYR A 8 13.37 -7.80 -4.01
N THR A 9 14.46 -8.36 -3.50
CA THR A 9 15.67 -7.61 -3.07
C THR A 9 16.42 -6.98 -4.25
N ARG A 10 16.19 -7.45 -5.48
CA ARG A 10 16.83 -6.93 -6.70
C ARG A 10 16.00 -5.90 -7.45
N CYS A 11 14.80 -5.59 -7.00
CA CYS A 11 13.95 -4.64 -7.69
C CYS A 11 14.10 -3.24 -7.11
N ASP A 12 14.30 -2.25 -7.97
CA ASP A 12 14.47 -0.86 -7.56
C ASP A 12 13.26 -0.31 -6.79
N ILE A 13 12.05 -0.81 -7.08
CA ILE A 13 10.80 -0.43 -6.39
C ILE A 13 10.66 -1.20 -5.08
N CYS A 14 10.82 -2.53 -5.15
CA CYS A 14 10.56 -3.42 -4.00
C CYS A 14 11.69 -3.36 -2.95
N SER A 15 12.86 -2.82 -3.30
CA SER A 15 14.01 -2.63 -2.39
C SER A 15 13.89 -1.36 -1.55
N THR A 16 13.13 -0.37 -2.00
CA THR A 16 12.84 0.86 -1.27
C THR A 16 11.55 0.78 -0.44
N LEU A 17 10.81 -0.34 -0.55
CA LEU A 17 9.58 -0.58 0.18
C LEU A 17 9.77 -1.69 1.21
N SER A 18 9.41 -1.40 2.44
CA SER A 18 9.32 -2.34 3.55
C SER A 18 8.14 -3.30 3.38
N ASP A 19 8.05 -4.29 4.26
CA ASP A 19 6.88 -5.18 4.32
C ASP A 19 5.60 -4.45 4.75
N SER A 20 5.73 -3.38 5.54
CA SER A 20 4.60 -2.51 5.91
C SER A 20 5.08 -1.06 5.92
N GLU A 21 4.43 -0.24 5.11
CA GLU A 21 4.60 1.21 5.11
C GLU A 21 3.34 1.87 5.68
N TYR A 22 3.55 3.03 6.30
CA TYR A 22 2.51 3.83 6.91
C TYR A 22 2.66 5.28 6.47
N GLY A 23 1.57 5.85 5.97
CA GLY A 23 1.42 7.26 5.71
C GLY A 23 0.33 7.84 6.59
N TYR A 24 0.51 9.09 6.99
CA TYR A 24 -0.40 9.80 7.86
C TYR A 24 -0.49 11.23 7.41
N SER A 25 -1.69 11.80 7.41
CA SER A 25 -1.84 13.24 7.24
C SER A 25 -2.98 13.74 8.10
N LYS A 26 -2.83 14.96 8.60
CA LYS A 26 -3.87 15.61 9.40
C LYS A 26 -4.18 16.99 8.84
N TYR A 27 -5.46 17.25 8.68
CA TYR A 27 -5.91 18.57 8.27
C TYR A 27 -5.42 19.66 9.22
N ASP A 28 -4.87 20.73 8.65
CA ASP A 28 -4.27 21.87 9.37
C ASP A 28 -2.95 21.55 10.13
N TRP A 29 -2.35 20.36 9.92
CA TRP A 29 -1.07 20.00 10.56
C TRP A 29 -0.03 19.36 9.62
N PRO A 30 0.31 20.03 8.49
CA PRO A 30 1.17 19.46 7.44
C PRO A 30 2.60 19.17 7.88
N GLU A 31 3.06 19.75 8.99
CA GLU A 31 4.38 19.50 9.55
C GLU A 31 4.53 18.08 10.13
N HIS A 32 3.41 17.37 10.34
CA HIS A 32 3.36 15.98 10.80
C HIS A 32 2.92 15.00 9.72
N ASP A 33 2.75 15.46 8.48
CA ASP A 33 2.41 14.56 7.39
C ASP A 33 3.57 13.60 7.12
N ILE A 34 3.23 12.32 7.04
CA ILE A 34 4.11 11.22 6.69
C ILE A 34 3.63 10.70 5.34
N ASP A 35 4.38 11.02 4.29
CA ASP A 35 4.12 10.48 2.97
C ASP A 35 4.58 9.04 2.86
N LEU A 36 3.85 8.24 2.09
CA LEU A 36 4.35 6.94 1.65
C LEU A 36 5.57 7.13 0.73
N PRO A 37 6.52 6.19 0.70
CA PRO A 37 7.66 6.27 -0.21
C PRO A 37 7.21 6.44 -1.67
N ASP A 38 7.95 7.21 -2.48
CA ASP A 38 7.64 7.43 -3.91
C ASP A 38 7.45 6.12 -4.70
N ALA A 39 8.15 5.07 -4.28
CA ALA A 39 8.04 3.73 -4.85
C ALA A 39 6.62 3.13 -4.73
N ALA A 40 5.84 3.51 -3.70
CA ALA A 40 4.44 3.14 -3.57
C ALA A 40 3.61 3.67 -4.75
N GLY A 41 3.90 4.89 -5.21
CA GLY A 41 3.26 5.50 -6.38
C GLY A 41 3.64 4.84 -7.71
N SER A 42 4.69 4.02 -7.73
CA SER A 42 5.10 3.24 -8.91
C SER A 42 4.41 1.87 -9.01
N LEU A 43 3.65 1.46 -8.00
CA LEU A 43 2.89 0.22 -8.00
C LEU A 43 1.67 0.34 -8.91
N VAL A 44 1.34 -0.75 -9.62
CA VAL A 44 0.21 -0.78 -10.55
C VAL A 44 -1.02 -1.35 -9.86
N LEU A 45 -2.14 -0.63 -9.94
CA LEU A 45 -3.44 -1.14 -9.47
C LEU A 45 -3.88 -2.35 -10.30
N VAL A 46 -4.08 -3.47 -9.63
CA VAL A 46 -4.58 -4.71 -10.24
C VAL A 46 -6.08 -4.86 -10.01
N LYS A 47 -6.56 -4.62 -8.79
CA LYS A 47 -7.97 -4.78 -8.43
C LYS A 47 -8.34 -3.77 -7.35
N ASP A 48 -9.39 -3.00 -7.59
CA ASP A 48 -10.04 -2.23 -6.53
C ASP A 48 -11.09 -3.12 -5.85
N LEU A 49 -10.90 -3.40 -4.56
CA LEU A 49 -11.75 -4.28 -3.77
C LEU A 49 -12.92 -3.53 -3.13
N LYS A 50 -12.81 -2.20 -2.99
CA LYS A 50 -13.85 -1.32 -2.45
C LYS A 50 -14.03 -0.10 -3.35
N PRO A 51 -14.47 -0.29 -4.61
CA PRO A 51 -14.76 0.83 -5.47
C PRO A 51 -15.86 1.69 -4.84
N LEU A 52 -15.71 3.02 -4.93
CA LEU A 52 -16.65 4.02 -4.40
C LEU A 52 -16.69 4.16 -2.86
N SER A 53 -15.82 3.47 -2.12
CA SER A 53 -15.69 3.70 -0.68
C SER A 53 -14.69 4.83 -0.39
N ASP A 54 -14.98 5.66 0.63
CA ASP A 54 -14.01 6.60 1.18
C ASP A 54 -12.77 5.89 1.74
N ARG A 55 -12.96 4.66 2.23
CA ARG A 55 -11.90 3.76 2.68
C ARG A 55 -11.49 2.85 1.53
N LYS A 56 -10.43 3.25 0.85
CA LYS A 56 -9.88 2.51 -0.28
C LYS A 56 -9.33 1.18 0.21
N LEU A 57 -9.58 0.13 -0.56
CA LEU A 57 -8.93 -1.17 -0.39
C LEU A 57 -8.55 -1.65 -1.77
N GLN A 58 -7.27 -1.62 -2.09
CA GLN A 58 -6.76 -1.78 -3.44
C GLN A 58 -5.60 -2.77 -3.45
N LEU A 59 -5.72 -3.77 -4.31
CA LEU A 59 -4.66 -4.72 -4.58
C LEU A 59 -3.76 -4.15 -5.67
N LEU A 60 -2.51 -3.86 -5.29
CA LEU A 60 -1.47 -3.33 -6.14
C LEU A 60 -0.45 -4.44 -6.45
N ARG A 61 0.26 -4.26 -7.56
CA ARG A 61 1.35 -5.15 -7.96
C ARG A 61 2.53 -4.35 -8.45
N CYS A 62 3.73 -4.73 -8.03
CA CYS A 62 4.93 -4.12 -8.54
C CYS A 62 5.16 -4.53 -10.01
N PRO A 63 5.33 -3.58 -10.94
CA PRO A 63 5.59 -3.89 -12.34
C PRO A 63 6.99 -4.49 -12.59
N GLY A 64 7.95 -4.25 -11.70
CA GLY A 64 9.32 -4.77 -11.83
C GLY A 64 9.49 -6.19 -11.31
N CYS A 65 9.06 -6.45 -10.07
CA CYS A 65 9.27 -7.72 -9.38
C CYS A 65 8.04 -8.64 -9.37
N GLY A 66 6.85 -8.10 -9.67
CA GLY A 66 5.60 -8.83 -9.60
C GLY A 66 5.05 -9.04 -8.18
N ALA A 67 5.68 -8.47 -7.14
CA ALA A 67 5.23 -8.53 -5.75
C ALA A 67 3.83 -7.95 -5.60
N TRP A 68 3.07 -8.54 -4.67
CA TRP A 68 1.75 -8.09 -4.30
C TRP A 68 1.81 -7.14 -3.11
N PHE A 69 0.99 -6.10 -3.18
CA PHE A 69 0.82 -5.15 -2.10
C PHE A 69 -0.66 -4.84 -1.91
N LEU A 70 -1.08 -4.70 -0.67
CA LEU A 70 -2.40 -4.23 -0.30
C LEU A 70 -2.29 -2.80 0.17
N TYR A 71 -2.91 -1.90 -0.58
CA TYR A 71 -3.09 -0.51 -0.18
C TYR A 71 -4.46 -0.35 0.47
N ARG A 72 -4.49 0.23 1.66
CA ARG A 72 -5.73 0.61 2.32
C ARG A 72 -5.63 2.02 2.88
N THR A 73 -6.75 2.74 2.86
CA THR A 73 -6.89 3.99 3.60
C THR A 73 -7.88 3.81 4.73
N ASP A 74 -7.57 4.42 5.87
CA ASP A 74 -8.56 4.67 6.90
C ASP A 74 -8.69 6.18 7.09
N TYR A 75 -9.89 6.60 7.44
CA TYR A 75 -10.24 8.00 7.59
C TYR A 75 -11.08 8.12 8.83
N GLU A 76 -10.58 8.93 9.76
CA GLU A 76 -11.27 9.23 11.00
C GLU A 76 -11.66 10.70 11.04
N TYR A 77 -12.95 10.92 11.32
CA TYR A 77 -13.50 12.25 11.53
C TYR A 77 -13.50 12.54 13.03
N LEU A 78 -12.55 13.34 13.49
CA LEU A 78 -12.46 13.77 14.88
C LEU A 78 -12.99 15.19 15.06
N THR A 79 -13.36 15.54 16.29
CA THR A 79 -13.80 16.91 16.65
C THR A 79 -12.78 18.00 16.26
N ASN A 80 -11.49 17.63 16.14
CA ASN A 80 -10.39 18.55 15.86
C ASN A 80 -9.89 18.49 14.41
N GLY A 81 -10.65 17.91 13.50
CA GLY A 81 -10.28 17.80 12.09
C GLY A 81 -10.25 16.36 11.60
N THR A 82 -9.70 16.19 10.41
CA THR A 82 -9.75 14.94 9.66
C THR A 82 -8.36 14.33 9.60
N GLU A 83 -8.27 13.05 9.92
CA GLU A 83 -7.04 12.28 9.88
C GLU A 83 -7.17 11.24 8.78
N ASP A 84 -6.22 11.29 7.84
CA ASP A 84 -6.12 10.36 6.72
C ASP A 84 -4.91 9.45 6.95
N GLU A 85 -5.19 8.17 7.18
CA GLU A 85 -4.19 7.14 7.35
C GLU A 85 -4.09 6.28 6.09
N GLN A 86 -2.87 5.99 5.68
CA GLN A 86 -2.56 5.17 4.53
C GLN A 86 -1.67 4.01 4.96
N PHE A 87 -2.01 2.80 4.55
CA PHE A 87 -1.22 1.62 4.85
C PHE A 87 -0.93 0.88 3.55
N LEU A 88 0.33 0.51 3.36
CA LEU A 88 0.76 -0.33 2.26
C LEU A 88 1.46 -1.56 2.84
N THR A 89 0.81 -2.72 2.71
CA THR A 89 1.33 -3.97 3.25
C THR A 89 1.71 -4.90 2.10
N ARG A 90 2.93 -5.44 2.13
CA ARG A 90 3.37 -6.49 1.21
C ARG A 90 2.62 -7.77 1.52
N LEU A 91 2.08 -8.39 0.48
CA LEU A 91 1.37 -9.67 0.58
C LEU A 91 2.21 -10.80 0.00
N THR A 92 2.02 -11.99 0.57
CA THR A 92 2.42 -13.24 -0.06
C THR A 92 1.52 -13.56 -1.25
N GLU A 93 1.95 -14.51 -2.09
CA GLU A 93 1.14 -14.98 -3.22
C GLU A 93 -0.17 -15.62 -2.74
N GLU A 94 -0.15 -16.29 -1.60
CA GLU A 94 -1.32 -16.93 -0.99
C GLU A 94 -2.34 -15.90 -0.52
N GLU A 95 -1.91 -14.87 0.21
CA GLU A 95 -2.79 -13.77 0.66
C GLU A 95 -3.36 -13.00 -0.54
N ALA A 96 -2.53 -12.70 -1.54
CA ALA A 96 -3.00 -12.01 -2.74
C ALA A 96 -4.05 -12.82 -3.51
N ALA A 97 -3.93 -14.15 -3.52
CA ALA A 97 -4.91 -15.04 -4.16
C ALA A 97 -6.29 -14.96 -3.49
N GLU A 98 -6.37 -14.73 -2.17
CA GLU A 98 -7.65 -14.54 -1.47
C GLU A 98 -8.40 -13.30 -1.97
N TYR A 99 -7.69 -12.22 -2.26
CA TYR A 99 -8.27 -10.98 -2.80
C TYR A 99 -8.59 -11.06 -4.30
N LEU A 100 -7.89 -11.92 -5.04
CA LEU A 100 -8.13 -12.13 -6.47
C LEU A 100 -9.35 -13.00 -6.76
N ARG A 101 -9.88 -13.71 -5.75
CA ARG A 101 -11.07 -14.56 -5.86
C ARG A 101 -12.33 -13.81 -6.31
#